data_AF-A0A7J4JYC3-F1
#
_entry.id   AF-A0A7J4JYC3-F1
#
_cell.length_a   1.000
_cell.length_b   1.000
_cell.length_c   1.000
_cell.angle_alpha   90.00
_cell.angle_beta   90.00
_cell.angle_gamma   90.00
#
_symmetry.space_group_name_H-M   'P 1'
#
loop_
_entity.id
_entity.type
_entity.pdbx_description
1 polymer ?
#
loop_
_entity_poly.entity_id
_entity_poly.type
_entity_poly.pdbx_seq_one_letter_code
_entity_poly.pdbx_strand_id
1 'polypeptide(L)' 'MKKTAKRECEFEFEVQGKRVRIEGRLLEARPEDRIKIFAKKMRMV' A
#
# COMPACT_ATOMS: atom_id res chain seq x y z
N MET A 1 21.12 -2.35 3.73
CA MET A 1 19.66 -2.14 3.54
C MET A 1 19.47 -0.93 2.65
N LYS A 2 19.01 -1.11 1.40
CA LYS A 2 18.77 0.02 0.49
C LYS A 2 17.48 0.73 0.92
N LYS A 3 17.54 2.02 1.26
CA LYS A 3 16.37 2.85 1.53
C LYS A 3 15.98 3.57 0.24
N THR A 4 14.90 3.13 -0.39
CA THR A 4 14.36 3.76 -1.60
C THR A 4 13.11 4.55 -1.24
N ALA A 5 12.95 5.74 -1.82
CA ALA A 5 11.73 6.52 -1.66
C ALA A 5 10.58 5.75 -2.33
N LYS A 6 9.55 5.40 -1.55
CA LYS A 6 8.41 4.59 -2.05
C LYS A 6 7.67 5.29 -3.20
N ARG A 7 7.67 6.63 -3.24
CA ARG A 7 6.93 7.44 -4.20
C ARG A 7 7.35 7.22 -5.66
N GLU A 8 8.59 6.78 -5.90
CA GLU A 8 9.16 6.57 -7.23
C GLU A 8 9.18 5.09 -7.66
N CYS A 9 8.51 4.22 -6.89
CA CYS A 9 8.56 2.78 -7.09
C CYS A 9 7.18 2.18 -7.36
N GLU A 10 7.16 1.13 -8.16
CA GLU A 10 6.07 0.15 -8.18
C GLU A 10 6.48 -1.07 -7.36
N PHE A 11 5.54 -1.60 -6.59
CA PHE A 11 5.74 -2.78 -5.76
C PHE A 11 4.86 -3.91 -6.27
N GLU A 12 5.44 -5.10 -6.42
CA GLU A 12 4.69 -6.33 -6.70
C GLU A 12 4.61 -7.16 -5.42
N PHE A 13 3.40 -7.48 -4.99
CA PHE A 13 3.11 -8.31 -3.83
C PHE A 13 2.47 -9.62 -4.26
N GLU A 14 2.83 -10.72 -3.59
CA GLU A 14 2.09 -11.97 -3.71
C GLU A 14 1.08 -12.08 -2.55
N VAL A 15 -0.20 -12.21 -2.89
CA VAL A 15 -1.30 -12.36 -1.93
C VAL A 15 -2.19 -13.50 -2.39
N GLN A 16 -2.32 -14.54 -1.57
CA GLN A 16 -3.17 -15.71 -1.88
C GLN A 16 -2.87 -16.33 -3.26
N GLY A 17 -1.59 -16.43 -3.62
CA GLY A 17 -1.15 -16.95 -4.92
C GLY A 17 -1.40 -16.03 -6.12
N LYS A 18 -1.87 -14.79 -5.90
CA LYS A 18 -2.02 -13.78 -6.95
C LYS A 18 -0.96 -12.70 -6.81
N ARG A 19 -0.44 -12.23 -7.94
CA ARG A 19 0.46 -11.06 -7.99
C ARG A 19 -0.35 -9.79 -8.11
N VAL A 20 -0.14 -8.88 -7.18
CA VAL A 20 -0.80 -7.57 -7.11
C VAL A 20 0.26 -6.49 -7.23
N ARG A 21 0.11 -5.63 -8.24
CA ARG A 21 0.97 -4.45 -8.42
C ARG A 21 0.34 -3.25 -7.74
N ILE A 22 1.13 -2.54 -6.95
CA ILE A 22 0.74 -1.33 -6.22
C ILE A 22 1.77 -0.23 -6.47
N GLU A 23 1.29 0.96 -6.79
CA GLU A 23 2.11 2.15 -6.82
C GLU A 23 2.57 2.51 -5.40
N GLY A 24 3.87 2.74 -5.22
CA GLY A 24 4.44 2.99 -3.91
C GLY A 24 4.00 4.29 -3.24
N ARG A 25 3.44 5.25 -3.99
CA ARG A 25 2.75 6.44 -3.44
C ARG A 25 1.61 6.07 -2.48
N LEU A 26 0.95 4.93 -2.71
CA LEU A 26 -0.13 4.43 -1.83
C LEU A 26 0.40 3.81 -0.53
N LEU A 27 1.71 3.57 -0.45
CA LEU A 27 2.40 2.95 0.67
C LEU A 27 3.25 3.96 1.47
N GLU A 28 3.18 5.24 1.11
CA GLU A 28 3.94 6.33 1.74
C GLU A 28 3.48 6.57 3.19
N ALA A 29 2.17 6.51 3.44
CA ALA A 29 1.59 6.62 4.77
C ALA A 29 2.02 5.46 5.70
N ARG A 30 2.03 5.72 7.01
CA ARG A 30 2.33 4.70 8.02
C ARG A 30 1.34 3.53 7.95
N PRO A 31 1.73 2.31 8.35
CA PRO A 31 0.83 1.16 8.37
C PRO A 31 -0.50 1.43 9.09
N GLU A 32 -0.48 2.02 10.28
CA GLU A 32 -1.69 2.32 11.05
C GLU A 32 -2.63 3.28 10.30
N ASP A 33 -2.07 4.30 9.64
CA ASP A 33 -2.83 5.30 8.92
C ASP A 33 -3.50 4.70 7.67
N ARG A 34 -2.84 3.74 7.00
CA ARG A 34 -3.44 3.00 5.87
C ARG A 34 -4.64 2.15 6.29
N ILE A 35 -4.58 1.49 7.45
CA ILE A 35 -5.71 0.72 7.99
C ILE A 35 -6.90 1.65 8.28
N LYS A 36 -6.66 2.83 8.85
CA LYS A 36 -7.71 3.83 9.13
C LYS A 36 -8.37 4.34 7.84
N ILE A 37 -7.57 4.65 6.80
CA ILE A 37 -8.09 5.08 5.49
C ILE A 37 -9.00 3.99 4.90
N PHE A 38 -8.57 2.74 4.94
CA PHE A 38 -9.36 1.61 4.46
C PHE A 38 -10.66 1.46 5.25
N ALA A 39 -10.61 1.47 6.59
CA ALA A 39 -11.79 1.35 7.44
C ALA A 39 -12.79 2.50 7.22
N LYS A 40 -12.30 3.73 7.02
CA LYS A 40 -13.14 4.89 6.68
C LYS A 40 -13.82 4.69 5.33
N LYS A 41 -13.08 4.21 4.31
CA LYS A 41 -13.63 3.95 2.98
C LYS A 41 -14.72 2.87 3.01
N MET A 42 -14.49 1.78 3.74
CA MET A 42 -15.46 0.68 3.89
C MET A 42 -16.75 1.09 4.63
N ARG A 43 -16.71 2.13 5.49
CA ARG A 43 -17.89 2.68 6.18
C ARG A 43 -18.75 3.59 5.31
N MET A 44 -18.25 4.03 4.16
CA MET A 44 -18.95 4.94 3.23
C MET A 44 -19.57 4.19 2.04
N VAL A 45 -19.41 2.86 2.00
CA VAL A 45 -19.98 1.95 1.00
C VAL A 45 -21.14 1.19 1.64
#